data_AF-A0A7C1KLW5-F1
#
_entry.id   AF-A0A7C1KLW5-F1
#
_cell.length_a   1.000
_cell.length_b   1.000
_cell.length_c   1.000
_cell.angle_alpha   90.00
_cell.angle_beta   90.00
_cell.angle_gamma   90.00
#
_symmetry.space_group_name_H-M   'P 1'
#
loop_
_entity.id
_entity.type
_entity.pdbx_description
1 polymer ?
#
loop_
_entity_poly.entity_id
_entity_poly.type
_entity_poly.pdbx_seq_one_letter_code
_entity_poly.pdbx_strand_id
1 'polypeptide(L)' 'MDINIPRDKLVVITGVSGSGKSSLAFDTIYAEGQRRYIESLSSYARQFLDQMQKPDVDIIEGLPPTI' A
#
# COMPACT_ATOMS: atom_id res chain seq x y z
N MET A 1 5.57 -13.60 3.11
CA MET A 1 6.75 -13.45 2.23
C MET A 1 7.38 -12.13 2.60
N ASP A 2 8.70 -12.09 2.77
CA ASP A 2 9.40 -10.87 3.19
C ASP A 2 10.13 -10.26 2.00
N ILE A 3 9.99 -8.95 1.82
CA ILE A 3 10.54 -8.21 0.68
C ILE A 3 11.08 -6.88 1.18
N ASN A 4 12.33 -6.56 0.80
CA ASN A 4 12.92 -5.25 1.03
C ASN A 4 12.96 -4.47 -0.29
N ILE A 5 12.21 -3.36 -0.34
CA ILE A 5 12.13 -2.48 -1.52
C ILE A 5 12.92 -1.19 -1.23
N PRO A 6 13.92 -0.83 -2.05
CA PRO A 6 14.66 0.42 -1.85
C PRO A 6 13.78 1.64 -2.13
N ARG A 7 13.83 2.64 -1.24
CA ARG A 7 13.13 3.91 -1.42
C ARG A 7 13.84 4.81 -2.43
N ASP A 8 13.09 5.75 -2.99
CA ASP A 8 13.59 6.80 -3.89
C ASP A 8 14.30 6.22 -5.12
N LYS A 9 13.86 5.03 -5.55
CA LYS A 9 14.33 4.34 -6.75
C LYS A 9 13.13 3.94 -7.60
N LEU A 10 13.36 3.90 -8.91
CA LEU A 10 12.44 3.22 -9.83
C LEU A 10 12.63 1.70 -9.65
N VAL A 11 11.63 1.05 -9.06
CA VAL A 11 11.62 -0.41 -8.87
C VAL A 11 10.61 -1.03 -9.83
N VAL A 12 11.03 -2.07 -10.55
CA VAL A 12 10.18 -2.80 -11.49
C VAL A 12 9.90 -4.19 -10.94
N ILE A 13 8.62 -4.53 -10.77
CA ILE A 13 8.16 -5.86 -10.35
C ILE A 13 7.80 -6.68 -11.60
N THR A 14 8.52 -7.77 -11.85
CA THR A 14 8.35 -8.63 -13.04
C THR A 14 8.10 -10.08 -12.66
N GLY A 15 7.68 -10.91 -13.63
CA GLY A 15 7.34 -12.33 -13.40
C GLY A 15 6.13 -12.80 -14.22
N VAL A 16 5.91 -14.11 -14.26
CA VAL A 16 4.85 -14.77 -15.06
C VAL A 16 3.44 -14.33 -14.64
N SER A 17 2.47 -14.38 -15.55
CA SER A 17 1.07 -14.06 -15.21
C SER A 17 0.59 -14.92 -14.02
N GLY A 18 -0.17 -14.32 -13.09
CA GLY A 18 -0.62 -15.00 -11.87
C GLY A 18 0.40 -15.10 -10.73
N SER A 19 1.65 -14.66 -10.90
CA SER A 19 2.68 -14.75 -9.85
C SER A 19 2.53 -13.78 -8.67
N GLY A 20 1.39 -13.09 -8.53
CA GLY A 20 1.14 -12.16 -7.41
C GLY A 20 1.73 -10.74 -7.55
N LYS A 21 2.30 -10.37 -8.70
CA LYS A 21 2.90 -9.02 -8.93
C LYS A 21 1.92 -7.88 -8.65
N SER A 22 0.73 -7.96 -9.27
CA SER A 22 -0.30 -6.95 -9.11
C SER A 22 -0.83 -6.92 -7.68
N SER A 23 -0.96 -8.08 -7.03
CA SER A 23 -1.40 -8.14 -5.65
C SER A 23 -0.39 -7.57 -4.67
N LEU A 24 0.91 -7.76 -4.91
CA LEU A 24 1.95 -7.10 -4.13
C LEU A 24 1.93 -5.58 -4.37
N ALA A 25 1.92 -5.15 -5.62
CA ALA A 25 2.04 -3.74 -5.98
C ALA A 25 0.80 -2.91 -5.60
N PHE A 26 -0.38 -3.39 -6.00
CA PHE A 26 -1.65 -2.65 -5.89
C PHE A 26 -2.42 -3.05 -4.64
N ASP A 27 -2.70 -4.34 -4.47
CA ASP A 27 -3.59 -4.81 -3.40
C ASP A 27 -2.92 -4.71 -2.02
N THR A 28 -1.58 -4.69 -1.96
CA THR A 28 -0.81 -4.62 -0.70
C THR A 28 -0.15 -3.26 -0.51
N ILE A 29 0.86 -2.92 -1.32
CA ILE A 29 1.69 -1.73 -1.09
C ILE A 29 0.90 -0.45 -1.31
N TYR A 30 0.24 -0.31 -2.47
CA TYR A 30 -0.54 0.88 -2.78
C TYR A 30 -1.75 1.03 -1.86
N ALA A 31 -2.50 -0.05 -1.62
CA ALA A 31 -3.65 -0.04 -0.72
C ALA A 31 -3.27 0.42 0.70
N GLU A 32 -2.18 -0.10 1.26
CA GLU A 32 -1.71 0.32 2.58
C GLU A 32 -1.24 1.78 2.58
N GLY A 33 -0.61 2.25 1.49
CA GLY A 33 -0.18 3.64 1.34
C GLY A 33 -1.36 4.62 1.36
N GLN A 34 -2.43 4.29 0.63
CA GLN A 34 -3.66 5.08 0.61
C GLN A 34 -4.41 5.02 1.95
N ARG A 35 -4.48 3.84 2.58
CA ARG A 35 -5.08 3.69 3.92
C ARG A 35 -4.40 4.61 4.93
N ARG A 36 -3.06 4.62 4.96
CA ARG A 36 -2.27 5.52 5.82
C ARG A 36 -2.49 6.99 5.50
N TYR A 37 -2.69 7.34 4.23
CA TYR A 37 -3.03 8.71 3.82
C TYR A 37 -4.37 9.16 4.39
N ILE A 38 -5.43 8.36 4.24
CA ILE A 38 -6.75 8.65 4.80
C ILE A 38 -6.68 8.72 6.34
N GLU A 39 -5.92 7.83 6.97
CA GLU A 39 -5.68 7.83 8.42
C GLU A 39 -4.84 9.00 8.92
N SER A 40 -4.19 9.75 8.05
CA SER A 40 -3.49 10.98 8.42
C SER A 40 -4.41 12.22 8.44
N LEU A 41 -5.59 12.13 7.82
CA LEU A 41 -6.54 13.24 7.72
C LEU A 41 -7.34 13.44 9.01
N SER A 42 -7.95 14.62 9.16
CA SER A 42 -8.83 14.91 10.30
C SER A 42 -10.03 13.97 10.34
N SER A 43 -10.58 13.75 11.53
CA SER A 43 -11.80 12.93 11.72
C SER A 43 -12.97 13.44 10.87
N TYR A 44 -13.06 14.76 10.66
CA TYR A 44 -14.04 15.39 9.78
C TYR A 44 -13.87 14.99 8.31
N ALA A 45 -12.65 15.05 7.78
CA ALA A 45 -12.39 14.67 6.39
C ALA A 45 -12.66 13.18 6.14
N ARG A 46 -12.38 12.30 7.12
CA ARG A 46 -12.63 10.86 7.00
C ARG A 46 -14.11 10.49 6.92
N GLN A 47 -15.04 11.35 7.35
CA GLN A 47 -16.49 11.07 7.23
C GLN A 47 -16.96 11.02 5.77
N PHE A 48 -16.22 11.66 4.87
CA PHE A 48 -16.55 11.76 3.45
C PHE A 48 -15.71 10.85 2.56
N LEU A 49 -14.83 10.04 3.16
CA LEU A 49 -13.93 9.14 2.46
C LEU A 49 -14.31 7.70 2.78
N ASP A 50 -14.33 6.86 1.75
CA ASP A 50 -14.59 5.43 1.94
C ASP A 50 -13.53 4.82 2.86
N GLN A 51 -13.97 4.01 3.81
CA GLN A 51 -13.06 3.24 4.64
C GLN A 51 -12.36 2.22 3.78
N MET A 52 -11.04 2.36 3.66
CA MET A 52 -10.22 1.36 2.98
C MET A 52 -10.04 0.13 3.85
N GLN A 53 -10.31 -1.04 3.26
CA GLN A 53 -9.99 -2.31 3.91
C GLN A 53 -8.48 -2.41 4.11
N LYS A 54 -8.08 -2.85 5.30
CA LYS A 54 -6.69 -3.18 5.58
C LYS A 54 -6.30 -4.37 4.68
N PRO A 55 -5.21 -4.27 3.89
CA PRO A 55 -4.74 -5.39 3.10
C PRO A 55 -4.23 -6.53 3.98
N ASP A 56 -4.22 -7.74 3.42
CA ASP A 56 -3.77 -8.96 4.11
C ASP A 56 -2.24 -9.01 4.22
N VAL A 57 -1.71 -8.23 5.17
CA VAL A 57 -0.29 -8.12 5.48
C VAL A 57 -0.09 -7.93 6.98
N ASP A 58 0.92 -8.61 7.52
CA ASP A 58 1.27 -8.51 8.93
C ASP A 58 1.79 -7.10 9.25
N ILE A 59 2.90 -6.71 8.62
CA ILE A 59 3.61 -5.46 8.88
C ILE A 59 4.20 -4.91 7.57
N ILE A 60 4.12 -3.59 7.39
CA ILE A 60 4.91 -2.85 6.39
C ILE A 60 5.64 -1.70 7.09
N GLU A 61 6.97 -1.79 7.13
CA GLU A 61 7.79 -0.73 7.70
C GLU A 61 8.18 0.28 6.63
N GLY A 62 8.20 1.56 7.03
CA GLY A 62 8.75 2.59 6.17
C GLY A 62 7.93 3.02 4.96
N LEU A 63 6.69 2.56 4.83
CA LEU A 63 5.77 3.06 3.80
C LEU A 63 5.14 4.39 4.25
N PRO A 64 5.42 5.51 3.56
CA PRO A 64 4.77 6.79 3.86
C PRO A 64 3.31 6.80 3.41
N PRO A 65 2.47 7.70 3.97
CA PRO A 65 1.15 7.99 3.41
C PRO A 65 1.30 8.45 1.95
N THR A 66 0.62 7.79 1.02
CA THR A 66 0.81 7.98 -0.43
C THR A 66 -0.53 8.05 -1.17
N ILE A 67 -0.57 8.79 -2.28
CA ILE A 67 -1.73 8.93 -3.18
C ILE A 67 -1.57 8.01 -4.39
#